data_AF-A0A396PAC5-F1
#
_entry.id   AF-A0A396PAC5-F1
#
_cell.length_a   1.000
_cell.length_b   1.000
_cell.length_c   1.000
_cell.angle_alpha   90.00
_cell.angle_beta   90.00
_cell.angle_gamma   90.00
#
_symmetry.space_group_name_H-M   'P 1'
#
loop_
_entity.id
_entity.type
_entity.pdbx_description
1 polymer ?
#
loop_
_entity_poly.entity_id
_entity_poly.type
_entity_poly.pdbx_seq_one_letter_code
_entity_poly.pdbx_strand_id
1 'polypeptide(L)'
;MKTFKKPGLIKMAKKEVVKHSPEILTGIGIAGMITTTILAVKATPKVLDLIEEEKKARLHEATVEEARKWSEEGGIKISPIEYVKLGWKPYLPAAVTGVCSVACLIGANSVHMRRNAALATAYQLSTTALSEYKEKVVETIGEKKEKTIRDSIAKDKIEEIPPSKTEVIVTDTGTSLFFDPLSARYFKSDINTVKKAVNDLNWKMGYGSETYASLSQLYDELGLRHTTISDDIGWNISDGNIELDISAQVTEKGEPCLVLDFLKAPTYDFDRYF
;
A
#
# COMPACT_ATOMS: atom_id res chain seq x y z
N MET A 1 -52.18 -0.55 -9.70
CA MET A 1 -50.91 -0.30 -9.00
C MET A 1 -49.77 -0.81 -9.89
N LYS A 2 -49.12 0.07 -10.69
CA LYS A 2 -48.10 -0.32 -11.67
C LYS A 2 -46.74 -0.50 -10.95
N THR A 3 -46.23 -1.73 -10.96
CA THR A 3 -44.90 -2.08 -10.43
C THR A 3 -43.82 -1.67 -11.45
N PHE A 4 -43.12 -0.57 -11.18
CA PHE A 4 -41.92 -0.19 -11.92
C PHE A 4 -40.72 -1.07 -11.49
N LYS A 5 -40.47 -2.18 -12.17
CA LYS A 5 -39.17 -2.87 -12.11
C LYS A 5 -38.28 -2.36 -13.26
N LYS A 6 -37.31 -1.49 -12.95
CA LYS A 6 -36.27 -1.03 -13.90
C LYS A 6 -34.99 -1.86 -13.72
N PRO A 7 -34.71 -2.86 -14.57
CA PRO A 7 -33.55 -3.75 -14.43
C PRO A 7 -32.18 -3.05 -14.58
N GLY A 8 -32.13 -1.85 -15.20
CA GLY A 8 -30.88 -1.07 -15.35
C GLY A 8 -30.35 -0.46 -14.04
N LEU A 9 -31.24 -0.03 -13.14
CA LEU A 9 -30.87 0.55 -11.84
C LEU A 9 -30.21 -0.48 -10.92
N ILE A 10 -30.69 -1.74 -10.96
CA ILE A 10 -30.16 -2.84 -10.15
C ILE A 10 -28.74 -3.22 -10.61
N LYS A 11 -28.46 -3.18 -11.92
CA LYS A 11 -27.12 -3.47 -12.47
C LYS A 11 -26.10 -2.37 -12.14
N MET A 12 -26.51 -1.10 -12.20
CA MET A 12 -25.66 0.04 -11.78
C MET A 12 -25.37 0.01 -10.28
N ALA A 13 -26.39 -0.19 -9.44
CA ALA A 13 -26.20 -0.32 -8.00
C ALA A 13 -25.28 -1.49 -7.64
N LYS A 14 -25.42 -2.63 -8.32
CA LYS A 14 -24.53 -3.79 -8.12
C LYS A 14 -23.08 -3.46 -8.47
N LYS A 15 -22.84 -2.72 -9.56
CA LYS A 15 -21.48 -2.32 -9.98
C LYS A 15 -20.83 -1.37 -8.98
N GLU A 16 -21.58 -0.40 -8.47
CA GLU A 16 -21.07 0.57 -7.48
C GLU A 16 -20.80 -0.09 -6.13
N VAL A 17 -21.68 -1.00 -5.69
CA VAL A 17 -21.49 -1.81 -4.48
C VAL A 17 -20.28 -2.74 -4.60
N VAL A 18 -20.02 -3.34 -5.77
CA VAL A 18 -18.81 -4.15 -5.99
C VAL A 18 -17.55 -3.28 -6.00
N LYS A 19 -17.62 -2.06 -6.54
CA LYS A 19 -16.48 -1.14 -6.58
C LYS A 19 -16.06 -0.72 -5.17
N HIS A 20 -17.02 -0.27 -4.36
CA HIS A 20 -16.82 0.21 -2.99
C HIS A 20 -17.08 -0.87 -1.93
N SER A 21 -17.04 -2.15 -2.30
CA SER A 21 -17.34 -3.25 -1.38
C SER A 21 -16.41 -3.28 -0.17
N PRO A 22 -15.07 -3.06 -0.30
CA PRO A 22 -14.19 -3.09 0.86
C PRO A 22 -14.50 -1.97 1.87
N GLU A 23 -14.79 -0.75 1.39
CA GLU A 23 -15.11 0.40 2.22
C GLU A 23 -16.47 0.20 2.92
N ILE A 24 -17.47 -0.31 2.20
CA ILE A 24 -18.79 -0.63 2.77
C ILE A 24 -18.68 -1.72 3.83
N LEU A 25 -17.96 -2.81 3.55
CA LEU A 25 -17.75 -3.89 4.51
C LEU A 25 -16.99 -3.42 5.74
N THR A 26 -16.00 -2.55 5.57
CA THR A 26 -15.26 -1.94 6.68
C THR A 26 -16.18 -1.06 7.54
N GLY A 27 -17.00 -0.22 6.92
CA GLY A 27 -17.98 0.62 7.60
C GLY A 27 -19.02 -0.19 8.38
N ILE A 28 -19.57 -1.25 7.77
CA ILE A 28 -20.50 -2.18 8.43
C ILE A 28 -19.81 -2.90 9.60
N GLY A 29 -18.56 -3.35 9.41
CA GLY A 29 -17.77 -4.01 10.45
C GLY A 29 -17.55 -3.12 11.67
N ILE A 30 -17.14 -1.86 11.46
CA ILE A 30 -16.93 -0.90 12.57
C ILE A 30 -18.24 -0.60 13.29
N ALA A 31 -19.31 -0.28 12.54
CA ALA A 31 -20.61 0.02 13.14
C ALA A 31 -21.18 -1.18 13.91
N GLY A 32 -21.00 -2.39 13.38
CA GLY A 32 -21.42 -3.63 14.01
C GLY A 32 -20.61 -3.97 15.28
N MET A 33 -19.32 -3.63 15.32
CA MET A 33 -18.51 -3.75 16.55
C MET A 33 -19.02 -2.82 17.65
N ILE A 34 -19.29 -1.55 17.33
CA ILE A 34 -19.88 -0.59 18.28
C ILE A 34 -21.23 -1.09 18.79
N THR A 35 -22.08 -1.59 17.89
CA THR A 35 -23.38 -2.16 18.23
C THR A 35 -23.25 -3.37 19.14
N THR A 36 -22.27 -4.24 18.88
CA THR A 36 -21.95 -5.41 19.69
C THR A 36 -21.58 -5.01 21.13
N THR A 37 -20.74 -4.00 21.31
CA THR A 37 -20.39 -3.49 22.64
C THR A 37 -21.61 -3.00 23.40
N ILE A 38 -22.49 -2.22 22.74
CA ILE A 38 -23.72 -1.72 23.36
C ILE A 38 -24.65 -2.87 23.76
N LEU A 39 -24.82 -3.87 22.89
CA LEU A 39 -25.65 -5.05 23.16
C LEU A 39 -25.10 -5.89 24.32
N ALA A 40 -23.78 -6.06 24.39
CA ALA A 40 -23.12 -6.77 25.48
C ALA A 40 -23.34 -6.05 26.82
N VAL A 41 -23.12 -4.73 26.88
CA VAL A 41 -23.34 -3.94 28.11
C VAL A 41 -24.81 -3.97 28.55
N LYS A 42 -25.76 -3.94 27.60
CA LYS A 42 -27.19 -4.07 27.90
C LYS A 42 -27.61 -5.48 28.32
N ALA A 43 -26.85 -6.51 27.94
CA ALA A 43 -27.10 -7.89 28.32
C ALA A 43 -26.62 -8.19 29.75
N THR A 44 -25.57 -7.51 30.22
CA THR A 44 -24.97 -7.76 31.54
C THR A 44 -25.97 -7.67 32.70
N PRO A 45 -26.83 -6.64 32.83
CA PRO A 45 -27.82 -6.58 33.91
C PRO A 45 -28.78 -7.77 33.90
N LYS A 46 -29.27 -8.17 32.71
CA LYS A 46 -30.18 -9.31 32.57
C LYS A 46 -29.54 -10.63 33.03
N VAL A 47 -28.23 -10.78 32.82
CA VAL A 47 -27.49 -11.95 33.27
C VAL A 47 -27.34 -11.95 34.79
N LEU A 48 -27.09 -10.78 35.39
CA LEU A 48 -27.04 -10.64 36.84
C LEU A 48 -28.40 -10.97 37.48
N ASP A 49 -29.50 -10.51 36.89
CA ASP A 49 -30.87 -10.82 37.35
C ASP A 49 -31.13 -12.34 37.31
N LEU A 50 -30.81 -13.01 36.19
CA LEU A 50 -30.97 -14.47 36.04
C LEU A 50 -30.14 -15.26 37.07
N ILE A 51 -28.95 -14.75 37.39
CA ILE A 51 -28.08 -15.34 38.42
C ILE A 51 -28.67 -15.14 39.82
N GLU A 52 -29.26 -13.98 40.09
CA GLU A 52 -29.89 -13.70 41.37
C GLU A 52 -31.17 -14.54 41.56
N GLU A 53 -31.96 -14.71 40.51
CA GLU A 53 -33.13 -15.60 40.50
C GLU A 53 -32.74 -17.05 40.79
N GLU A 54 -31.70 -17.57 40.13
CA GLU A 54 -31.17 -18.90 40.39
C GLU A 54 -30.69 -19.06 41.84
N LYS A 55 -30.00 -18.05 42.40
CA LYS A 55 -29.59 -18.05 43.81
C LYS A 55 -30.80 -18.07 44.76
N LYS A 56 -31.85 -17.30 44.46
CA LYS A 56 -33.09 -17.29 45.23
C LYS A 56 -33.82 -18.64 45.17
N ALA A 57 -33.89 -19.26 44.00
CA ALA A 57 -34.48 -20.59 43.83
C ALA A 57 -33.73 -21.64 44.66
N ARG A 58 -32.39 -21.66 44.58
CA ARG A 58 -31.55 -22.56 45.40
C ARG A 58 -31.71 -22.33 46.89
N LEU A 59 -31.86 -21.08 47.33
CA LEU A 59 -32.11 -20.75 48.74
C LEU A 59 -33.49 -21.24 49.21
N HIS A 60 -34.51 -21.16 48.35
CA HIS A 60 -35.86 -21.60 48.66
C HIS A 60 -35.98 -23.13 48.78
N GLU A 61 -35.14 -23.87 48.06
CA GLU A 61 -35.10 -25.34 48.07
C GLU A 61 -34.04 -25.92 49.03
N ALA A 62 -33.26 -25.07 49.70
CA ALA A 62 -32.15 -25.50 50.55
C ALA A 62 -32.59 -26.10 51.88
N THR A 63 -31.86 -27.13 52.32
CA THR A 63 -31.92 -27.65 53.68
C THR A 63 -31.22 -26.72 54.68
N VAL A 64 -31.52 -26.88 55.98
CA VAL A 64 -30.91 -26.06 57.06
C VAL A 64 -29.38 -26.17 57.07
N GLU A 65 -28.81 -27.34 56.75
CA GLU A 65 -27.36 -27.53 56.66
C GLU A 65 -26.75 -26.80 55.45
N GLU A 66 -27.41 -26.82 54.29
CA GLU A 66 -26.94 -26.12 53.08
C GLU A 66 -27.00 -24.60 53.24
N ALA A 67 -28.08 -24.07 53.82
CA ALA A 67 -28.21 -22.65 54.12
C ALA A 67 -27.13 -22.17 55.11
N ARG A 68 -26.82 -22.97 56.14
CA ARG A 68 -25.74 -22.67 57.09
C ARG A 68 -24.38 -22.68 56.40
N LYS A 69 -24.11 -23.67 55.55
CA LYS A 69 -22.86 -23.76 54.79
C LYS A 69 -22.66 -22.56 53.87
N TRP A 70 -23.69 -22.12 53.15
CA TRP A 70 -23.59 -20.92 52.32
C TRP A 70 -23.41 -19.63 53.13
N SER A 71 -23.98 -19.54 54.32
CA SER A 71 -23.74 -18.41 55.23
C SER A 71 -22.28 -18.35 55.71
N GLU A 72 -21.68 -19.50 56.04
CA GLU A 72 -20.27 -19.59 56.44
C GLU A 72 -19.31 -19.33 55.26
N GLU A 73 -19.71 -19.67 54.03
CA GLU A 73 -18.92 -19.48 52.80
C GLU A 73 -19.07 -18.10 52.14
N GLY A 74 -19.86 -17.18 52.72
CA GLY A 74 -20.08 -15.83 52.19
C GLY A 74 -21.09 -15.72 51.05
N GLY A 75 -21.97 -16.72 50.90
CA GLY A 75 -23.08 -16.75 49.94
C GLY A 75 -23.07 -17.94 48.98
N ILE A 76 -24.09 -18.03 48.12
CA ILE A 76 -24.19 -19.07 47.09
C ILE A 76 -23.13 -18.83 46.01
N LYS A 77 -22.16 -19.74 45.92
CA LYS A 77 -21.13 -19.74 44.87
C LYS A 77 -21.66 -20.39 43.60
N ILE A 78 -21.51 -19.70 42.47
CA ILE A 78 -21.83 -20.25 41.15
C ILE A 78 -20.52 -20.54 40.44
N SER A 79 -20.38 -21.76 39.91
CA SER A 79 -19.21 -22.15 39.12
C SER A 79 -19.14 -21.37 37.80
N PRO A 80 -17.95 -21.07 37.26
CA PRO A 80 -17.82 -20.39 35.95
C PRO A 80 -18.61 -21.06 34.83
N ILE A 81 -18.72 -22.39 34.82
CA ILE A 81 -19.48 -23.13 33.81
C ILE A 81 -20.99 -22.91 33.99
N GLU A 82 -21.48 -22.87 35.23
CA GLU A 82 -22.89 -22.58 35.52
C GLU A 82 -23.24 -21.13 35.19
N TYR A 83 -22.33 -20.21 35.48
CA TYR A 83 -22.47 -18.79 35.12
C TYR A 83 -22.70 -18.63 33.60
N VAL A 84 -21.88 -19.31 32.78
CA VAL A 84 -22.05 -19.30 31.32
C VAL A 84 -23.37 -19.96 30.92
N LYS A 85 -23.73 -21.11 31.49
CA LYS A 85 -24.98 -21.82 31.17
C LYS A 85 -26.23 -21.00 31.46
N LEU A 86 -26.23 -20.22 32.54
CA LEU A 86 -27.32 -19.34 32.92
C LEU A 86 -27.33 -18.05 32.08
N GLY A 87 -26.14 -17.48 31.83
CA GLY A 87 -25.98 -16.14 31.27
C GLY A 87 -25.78 -16.02 29.76
N TRP A 88 -25.64 -17.10 29.00
CA TRP A 88 -25.26 -16.98 27.58
C TRP A 88 -26.37 -16.45 26.66
N LYS A 89 -27.65 -16.74 26.96
CA LYS A 89 -28.77 -16.38 26.06
C LYS A 89 -28.89 -14.87 25.83
N PRO A 90 -28.81 -14.00 26.85
CA PRO A 90 -28.82 -12.54 26.64
C PRO A 90 -27.67 -12.01 25.78
N TYR A 91 -26.50 -12.68 25.76
CA TYR A 91 -25.35 -12.28 24.95
C TYR A 91 -25.43 -12.74 23.50
N LEU A 92 -26.38 -13.62 23.13
CA LEU A 92 -26.48 -14.17 21.79
C LEU A 92 -26.55 -13.10 20.67
N PRO A 93 -27.35 -12.02 20.79
CA PRO A 93 -27.36 -10.96 19.77
C PRO A 93 -26.00 -10.28 19.61
N ALA A 94 -25.31 -10.00 20.72
CA ALA A 94 -23.98 -9.39 20.71
C ALA A 94 -22.95 -10.34 20.05
N ALA A 95 -23.00 -11.64 20.37
CA ALA A 95 -22.11 -12.63 19.77
C ALA A 95 -22.30 -12.73 18.24
N VAL A 96 -23.55 -12.78 17.76
CA VAL A 96 -23.85 -12.85 16.33
C VAL A 96 -23.38 -11.58 15.61
N THR A 97 -23.72 -10.39 16.13
CA THR A 97 -23.29 -9.13 15.52
C THR A 97 -21.77 -9.00 15.52
N GLY A 98 -21.10 -9.46 16.58
CA GLY A 98 -19.65 -9.44 16.69
C GLY A 98 -18.98 -10.32 15.63
N VAL A 99 -19.43 -11.57 15.50
CA VAL A 99 -18.91 -12.50 14.47
C VAL A 99 -19.14 -11.96 13.06
N CYS A 100 -20.34 -11.46 12.77
CA CYS A 100 -20.64 -10.86 11.46
C CYS A 100 -19.74 -9.65 11.19
N SER A 101 -19.49 -8.81 12.19
CA SER A 101 -18.64 -7.62 12.06
C SER A 101 -17.18 -7.99 11.74
N VAL A 102 -16.64 -8.97 12.46
CA VAL A 102 -15.30 -9.51 12.20
C VAL A 102 -15.21 -10.10 10.79
N ALA A 103 -16.20 -10.88 10.38
CA ALA A 103 -16.25 -11.43 9.03
C ALA A 103 -16.29 -10.34 7.95
N CYS A 104 -17.03 -9.25 8.19
CA CYS A 104 -17.04 -8.09 7.29
C CYS A 104 -15.66 -7.43 7.17
N LEU A 105 -14.95 -7.23 8.28
CA LEU A 105 -13.59 -6.64 8.27
C LEU A 105 -12.57 -7.52 7.54
N ILE A 106 -12.57 -8.83 7.81
CA ILE A 106 -11.69 -9.78 7.11
C ILE A 106 -12.02 -9.82 5.61
N GLY A 107 -13.32 -9.83 5.29
CA GLY A 107 -13.80 -9.77 3.90
C GLY A 107 -13.31 -8.53 3.17
N ALA A 108 -13.40 -7.35 3.79
CA ALA A 108 -12.91 -6.10 3.22
C ALA A 108 -11.41 -6.19 2.90
N ASN A 109 -10.60 -6.64 3.86
CA ASN A 109 -9.15 -6.73 3.69
C ASN A 109 -8.76 -7.74 2.60
N SER A 110 -9.45 -8.88 2.52
CA SER A 110 -9.19 -9.88 1.48
C SER A 110 -9.39 -9.34 0.06
N VAL A 111 -10.37 -8.46 -0.14
CA VAL A 111 -10.63 -7.82 -1.44
C VAL A 111 -9.54 -6.79 -1.77
N HIS A 112 -9.09 -6.00 -0.80
CA HIS A 112 -7.97 -5.08 -0.98
C HIS A 112 -6.70 -5.82 -1.39
N MET A 113 -6.34 -6.89 -0.67
CA MET A 113 -5.17 -7.71 -0.99
C MET A 113 -5.23 -8.29 -2.39
N ARG A 114 -6.39 -8.82 -2.81
CA ARG A 114 -6.56 -9.38 -4.15
C ARG A 114 -6.41 -8.32 -5.25
N ARG A 115 -6.95 -7.12 -5.04
CA ARG A 115 -6.81 -6.01 -6.01
C ARG A 115 -5.36 -5.56 -6.13
N ASN A 116 -4.68 -5.37 -5.00
CA ASN A 116 -3.27 -4.95 -4.99
C ASN A 116 -2.37 -6.02 -5.59
N ALA A 117 -2.58 -7.30 -5.27
CA ALA A 117 -1.83 -8.40 -5.88
C ALA A 117 -2.05 -8.48 -7.41
N ALA A 118 -3.28 -8.24 -7.88
CA ALA A 118 -3.57 -8.21 -9.31
C ALA A 118 -2.84 -7.05 -10.01
N LEU A 119 -2.80 -5.86 -9.40
CA LEU A 119 -2.06 -4.71 -9.92
C LEU A 119 -0.54 -5.00 -9.96
N ALA A 120 0.03 -5.52 -8.87
CA ALA A 120 1.44 -5.91 -8.82
C ALA A 120 1.78 -6.95 -9.90
N THR A 121 0.90 -7.95 -10.10
CA THR A 121 1.07 -8.96 -11.15
C THR A 121 1.02 -8.34 -12.55
N ALA A 122 0.10 -7.40 -12.79
CA ALA A 122 -0.02 -6.72 -14.08
C ALA A 122 1.22 -5.85 -14.37
N TYR A 123 1.75 -5.14 -13.37
CA TYR A 123 3.00 -4.41 -13.47
C TYR A 123 4.16 -5.35 -13.77
N GLN A 124 4.29 -6.44 -13.03
CA GLN A 124 5.35 -7.43 -13.24
C GLN A 124 5.30 -8.00 -14.67
N LEU A 125 4.12 -8.39 -15.14
CA LEU A 125 3.95 -8.90 -16.51
C LEU A 125 4.36 -7.86 -17.56
N SER A 126 4.01 -6.59 -17.34
CA SER A 126 4.36 -5.48 -18.25
C SER A 126 5.87 -5.22 -18.26
N THR A 127 6.51 -5.22 -17.08
CA THR A 127 7.97 -5.07 -16.94
C THR A 127 8.70 -6.22 -17.59
N THR A 128 8.26 -7.47 -17.37
CA THR A 128 8.83 -8.65 -18.01
C THR A 128 8.70 -8.59 -19.53
N ALA A 129 7.51 -8.28 -20.06
CA ALA A 129 7.31 -8.15 -21.51
C ALA A 129 8.17 -7.05 -22.14
N LEU A 130 8.35 -5.91 -21.45
CA LEU A 130 9.25 -4.85 -21.91
C LEU A 130 10.71 -5.28 -21.89
N SER A 131 11.13 -6.01 -20.85
CA SER A 131 12.49 -6.55 -20.75
C SER A 131 12.79 -7.54 -21.87
N GLU A 132 11.89 -8.51 -22.10
CA GLU A 132 12.00 -9.49 -23.18
C GLU A 132 12.03 -8.82 -24.56
N TYR A 133 11.20 -7.80 -24.76
CA TYR A 133 11.22 -7.01 -25.99
C TYR A 133 12.58 -6.32 -26.19
N LYS A 134 13.09 -5.63 -25.17
CA LYS A 134 14.40 -4.96 -25.23
C LYS A 134 15.52 -5.94 -25.56
N GLU A 135 15.54 -7.09 -24.88
CA GLU A 135 16.53 -8.15 -25.13
C GLU A 135 16.47 -8.65 -26.58
N LYS A 136 15.25 -8.92 -27.10
CA LYS A 136 15.09 -9.39 -28.48
C LYS A 136 15.48 -8.34 -29.51
N VAL A 137 15.22 -7.06 -29.23
CA VAL A 137 15.69 -5.94 -30.08
C VAL A 137 17.21 -5.95 -30.12
N VAL A 138 17.89 -5.97 -28.97
CA VAL A 138 19.37 -6.02 -28.92
C VAL A 138 19.91 -7.24 -29.69
N GLU A 139 19.32 -8.42 -29.52
CA GLU A 139 19.73 -9.65 -30.21
C GLU A 139 19.55 -9.55 -31.74
N THR A 140 18.46 -8.93 -32.20
CA THR A 140 18.10 -8.93 -33.64
C THR A 140 18.79 -7.83 -34.43
N ILE A 141 18.85 -6.61 -33.90
CA ILE A 141 19.40 -5.44 -34.62
C ILE A 141 20.78 -5.02 -34.13
N GLY A 142 21.26 -5.60 -33.03
CA GLY A 142 22.54 -5.30 -32.41
C GLY A 142 22.55 -4.02 -31.57
N GLU A 143 23.48 -3.95 -30.62
CA GLU A 143 23.61 -2.85 -29.65
C GLU A 143 23.70 -1.46 -30.30
N LYS A 144 24.40 -1.33 -31.44
CA LYS A 144 24.57 -0.03 -32.11
C LYS A 144 23.26 0.54 -32.64
N LYS A 145 22.42 -0.30 -33.25
CA LYS A 145 21.13 0.14 -33.80
C LYS A 145 20.12 0.36 -32.69
N GLU A 146 20.13 -0.48 -31.65
CA GLU A 146 19.32 -0.28 -30.46
C GLU A 146 19.65 1.05 -29.77
N LYS A 147 20.94 1.39 -29.63
CA LYS A 147 21.37 2.69 -29.11
C LYS A 147 20.84 3.86 -29.95
N THR A 148 20.82 3.72 -31.28
CA THR A 148 20.26 4.76 -32.17
C THR A 148 18.77 4.98 -31.92
N ILE A 149 18.02 3.91 -31.62
CA ILE A 149 16.59 4.00 -31.26
C ILE A 149 16.43 4.72 -29.91
N ARG A 150 17.23 4.36 -28.90
CA ARG A 150 17.23 5.05 -27.60
C ARG A 150 17.57 6.53 -27.73
N ASP A 151 18.60 6.87 -28.51
CA ASP A 151 18.99 8.25 -28.78
C ASP A 151 17.85 9.02 -29.50
N SER A 152 17.11 8.37 -30.40
CA SER A 152 15.91 8.98 -31.01
C SER A 152 14.83 9.27 -29.97
N ILE A 153 14.56 8.34 -29.04
CA ILE A 153 13.58 8.54 -27.97
C ILE A 153 14.01 9.68 -27.05
N ALA A 154 15.29 9.76 -26.70
CA ALA A 154 15.85 10.83 -25.90
C ALA A 154 15.67 12.20 -26.58
N LYS A 155 15.86 12.25 -27.90
CA LYS A 155 15.60 13.44 -28.71
C LYS A 155 14.12 13.83 -28.72
N ASP A 156 13.22 12.87 -28.94
CA ASP A 156 11.77 13.10 -28.97
C ASP A 156 11.28 13.71 -27.63
N LYS A 157 11.80 13.23 -26.50
CA LYS A 157 11.48 13.78 -25.17
C LYS A 157 11.91 15.25 -25.00
N ILE A 158 13.08 15.63 -25.53
CA ILE A 158 13.55 17.03 -25.50
C ILE A 158 12.68 17.91 -26.42
N GLU A 159 12.29 17.40 -27.59
CA GLU A 159 11.43 18.14 -28.52
C GLU A 159 10.03 18.37 -27.94
N GLU A 160 9.50 17.39 -27.19
CA GLU A 160 8.20 17.51 -26.50
C GLU A 160 8.28 18.49 -25.32
N ILE A 161 9.37 18.45 -24.55
CA ILE A 161 9.57 19.27 -23.34
C ILE A 161 10.80 20.16 -23.54
N PRO A 162 10.74 21.23 -24.35
CA PRO A 162 11.91 22.03 -24.64
C PRO A 162 12.33 22.88 -23.44
N PRO A 163 13.64 23.16 -23.27
CA PRO A 163 14.14 23.96 -22.15
C PRO A 163 13.73 25.44 -22.25
N SER A 164 13.31 25.96 -23.41
CA SER A 164 12.82 27.34 -23.51
C SER A 164 11.47 27.57 -22.85
N LYS A 165 10.70 26.50 -22.66
CA LYS A 165 9.35 26.51 -22.08
C LYS A 165 9.31 25.90 -20.67
N THR A 166 10.46 25.44 -20.18
CA THR A 166 10.58 24.67 -18.94
C THR A 166 11.59 25.34 -18.02
N GLU A 167 11.35 25.30 -16.71
CA GLU A 167 12.29 25.81 -15.73
C GLU A 167 13.59 24.99 -15.76
N VAL A 168 14.73 25.70 -15.76
CA VAL A 168 16.06 25.10 -15.66
C VAL A 168 16.60 25.37 -14.26
N ILE A 169 16.81 24.32 -13.49
CA ILE A 169 17.35 24.41 -12.13
C ILE A 169 18.86 24.65 -12.24
N VAL A 170 19.33 25.78 -11.73
CA VAL A 170 20.76 26.07 -11.64
C VAL A 170 21.30 25.47 -10.35
N THR A 171 22.29 24.58 -10.46
CA THR A 171 23.03 24.04 -9.31
C THR A 171 24.42 24.67 -9.25
N ASP A 172 25.09 24.52 -8.12
CA ASP A 172 26.47 25.01 -7.92
C ASP A 172 27.55 24.04 -8.48
N THR A 173 27.14 22.97 -9.17
CA THR A 173 28.04 21.85 -9.54
C THR A 173 28.58 21.95 -10.97
N GLY A 174 27.92 22.67 -11.88
CA GLY A 174 28.42 22.84 -13.25
C GLY A 174 27.49 23.59 -14.19
N THR A 175 27.89 23.71 -15.46
CA THR A 175 27.20 24.54 -16.47
C THR A 175 26.60 23.75 -17.63
N SER A 176 26.83 22.44 -17.71
CA SER A 176 26.26 21.59 -18.75
C SER A 176 24.76 21.40 -18.49
N LEU A 177 23.94 21.49 -19.53
CA LEU A 177 22.49 21.28 -19.42
C LEU A 177 22.19 19.79 -19.37
N PHE A 178 21.48 19.35 -18.33
CA PHE A 178 20.92 18.02 -18.21
C PHE A 178 19.41 18.08 -18.31
N PHE A 179 18.82 17.03 -18.89
CA PHE A 179 17.40 16.76 -18.87
C PHE A 179 17.15 15.44 -18.14
N ASP A 180 16.30 15.47 -17.13
CA ASP A 180 15.81 14.27 -16.44
C ASP A 180 14.40 13.93 -16.92
N PRO A 181 14.22 12.88 -17.74
CA PRO A 181 12.91 12.42 -18.20
C PRO A 181 11.97 11.95 -17.09
N LEU A 182 12.47 11.48 -15.95
CA LEU A 182 11.62 10.95 -14.88
C LEU A 182 10.84 12.07 -14.18
N SER A 183 11.51 13.20 -13.95
CA SER A 183 10.87 14.39 -13.36
C SER A 183 10.42 15.43 -14.40
N ALA A 184 10.77 15.24 -15.68
CA ALA A 184 10.58 16.21 -16.76
C ALA A 184 11.21 17.58 -16.46
N ARG A 185 12.38 17.59 -15.82
CA ARG A 185 13.07 18.81 -15.39
C ARG A 185 14.40 18.97 -16.09
N TYR A 186 14.80 20.22 -16.26
CA TYR A 186 16.15 20.58 -16.65
C TYR A 186 16.95 21.02 -15.44
N PHE A 187 18.22 20.67 -15.43
CA PHE A 187 19.15 21.17 -14.43
C PHE A 187 20.54 21.38 -15.02
N LYS A 188 21.31 22.29 -14.42
CA LYS A 188 22.73 22.48 -14.76
C LYS A 188 23.56 21.60 -13.84
N SER A 189 24.60 20.95 -14.35
CA SER A 189 25.57 20.19 -13.55
C SER A 189 26.81 19.89 -14.40
N ASP A 190 27.73 19.08 -13.89
CA ASP A 190 28.80 18.46 -14.67
C ASP A 190 28.69 16.92 -14.64
N ILE A 191 29.19 16.28 -15.69
CA ILE A 191 29.07 14.82 -15.86
C ILE A 191 29.82 14.04 -14.77
N ASN A 192 30.88 14.59 -14.19
CA ASN A 192 31.64 13.92 -13.14
C ASN A 192 30.89 13.97 -11.81
N THR A 193 30.22 15.07 -11.48
CA THR A 193 29.33 15.14 -10.31
C THR A 193 28.19 14.14 -10.43
N VAL A 194 27.54 14.04 -11.58
CA VAL A 194 26.46 13.06 -11.79
C VAL A 194 26.96 11.63 -11.63
N LYS A 195 28.10 11.29 -12.23
CA LYS A 195 28.73 9.98 -12.07
C LYS A 195 29.16 9.71 -10.63
N LYS A 196 29.69 10.71 -9.94
CA LYS A 196 30.09 10.61 -8.53
C LYS A 196 28.88 10.34 -7.64
N ALA A 197 27.78 11.07 -7.81
CA ALA A 197 26.55 10.86 -7.07
C ALA A 197 26.05 9.41 -7.20
N VAL A 198 26.00 8.87 -8.43
CA VAL A 198 25.62 7.47 -8.67
C VAL A 198 26.60 6.47 -8.05
N ASN A 199 27.91 6.73 -8.15
CA ASN A 199 28.92 5.87 -7.54
C ASN A 199 28.83 5.87 -6.00
N ASP A 200 28.59 7.04 -5.39
CA ASP A 200 28.43 7.20 -3.95
C ASP A 200 27.17 6.44 -3.47
N LEU A 201 26.06 6.49 -4.22
CA LEU A 201 24.87 5.68 -3.94
C LEU A 201 25.10 4.17 -4.10
N ASN A 202 25.74 3.74 -5.19
CA ASN A 202 26.10 2.33 -5.39
C ASN A 202 27.01 1.82 -4.26
N TRP A 203 27.94 2.64 -3.79
CA TRP A 203 28.80 2.30 -2.66
C TRP A 203 27.99 2.17 -1.36
N LYS A 204 27.07 3.11 -1.09
CA LYS A 204 26.16 3.03 0.08
C LYS A 204 25.27 1.79 0.02
N MET A 205 24.73 1.45 -1.15
CA MET A 205 23.90 0.27 -1.37
C MET A 205 24.66 -1.06 -1.18
N GLY A 206 25.92 -1.11 -1.62
CA GLY A 206 26.71 -2.35 -1.63
C GLY A 206 27.51 -2.59 -0.35
N TYR A 207 28.04 -1.53 0.27
CA TYR A 207 28.93 -1.61 1.43
C TYR A 207 28.41 -0.88 2.68
N GLY A 208 27.36 -0.07 2.53
CA GLY A 208 26.71 0.61 3.64
C GLY A 208 25.71 -0.29 4.37
N SER A 209 24.94 0.31 5.29
CA SER A 209 23.89 -0.36 6.05
C SER A 209 22.55 -0.47 5.30
N GLU A 210 22.41 0.22 4.18
CA GLU A 210 21.18 0.27 3.38
C GLU A 210 21.41 -0.54 2.10
N THR A 211 20.52 -1.48 1.77
CA THR A 211 20.63 -2.33 0.56
C THR A 211 19.93 -1.72 -0.65
N TYR A 212 19.48 -0.48 -0.53
CA TYR A 212 18.65 0.20 -1.51
C TYR A 212 18.93 1.70 -1.47
N ALA A 213 18.55 2.41 -2.53
CA ALA A 213 18.60 3.87 -2.59
C ALA A 213 17.38 4.43 -3.32
N SER A 214 16.79 5.51 -2.80
CA SER A 214 15.65 6.18 -3.45
C SER A 214 16.10 7.15 -4.53
N LEU A 215 15.19 7.50 -5.45
CA LEU A 215 15.44 8.55 -6.43
C LEU A 215 15.64 9.91 -5.74
N SER A 216 14.99 10.15 -4.61
CA SER A 216 15.22 11.35 -3.79
C SER A 216 16.65 11.46 -3.26
N GLN A 217 17.26 10.35 -2.82
CA GLN A 217 18.66 10.36 -2.40
C GLN A 217 19.60 10.75 -3.55
N LEU A 218 19.31 10.34 -4.80
CA LEU A 218 20.04 10.83 -5.96
C LEU A 218 19.83 12.32 -6.19
N TYR A 219 18.60 12.80 -6.05
CA TYR A 219 18.31 14.23 -6.15
C TYR A 219 19.02 15.04 -5.08
N ASP A 220 19.12 14.56 -3.85
CA ASP A 220 19.87 15.23 -2.79
C ASP A 220 21.37 15.36 -3.14
N GLU A 221 21.99 14.28 -3.63
CA GLU A 221 23.39 14.29 -4.07
C GLU A 221 23.63 15.25 -5.25
N LEU A 222 22.59 15.52 -6.05
CA LEU A 222 22.62 16.46 -7.18
C LEU A 222 22.17 17.88 -6.81
N GLY A 223 21.75 18.14 -5.57
CA GLY A 223 21.19 19.42 -5.14
C GLY A 223 19.82 19.75 -5.77
N LEU A 224 19.08 18.73 -6.17
CA LEU A 224 17.75 18.84 -6.77
C LEU A 224 16.66 18.64 -5.72
N ARG A 225 15.53 19.34 -5.90
CA ARG A 225 14.36 19.15 -5.04
C ARG A 225 13.69 17.82 -5.34
N HIS A 226 13.23 17.14 -4.29
CA HIS A 226 12.40 15.95 -4.41
C HIS A 226 11.15 16.21 -5.28
N THR A 227 10.65 15.13 -5.85
CA THR A 227 9.38 15.10 -6.58
C THR A 227 8.34 14.37 -5.74
N THR A 228 7.07 14.42 -6.15
CA THR A 228 6.00 13.70 -5.44
C THR A 228 6.23 12.19 -5.36
N ILE A 229 6.97 11.61 -6.30
CA ILE A 229 7.17 10.14 -6.38
C ILE A 229 8.60 9.70 -6.07
N SER A 230 9.56 10.62 -5.89
CA SER A 230 10.98 10.24 -5.81
C SER A 230 11.36 9.52 -4.52
N ASP A 231 10.55 9.63 -3.47
CA ASP A 231 10.69 8.84 -2.25
C ASP A 231 10.11 7.42 -2.41
N ASP A 232 9.15 7.25 -3.31
CA ASP A 232 8.41 6.00 -3.50
C ASP A 232 9.07 5.06 -4.52
N ILE A 233 10.03 5.56 -5.31
CA ILE A 233 10.77 4.79 -6.30
C ILE A 233 12.27 4.86 -6.07
N GLY A 234 12.96 3.78 -6.40
CA GLY A 234 14.40 3.68 -6.22
C GLY A 234 15.00 2.42 -6.80
N TRP A 235 16.19 2.06 -6.30
CA TRP A 235 16.96 0.91 -6.72
C TRP A 235 17.32 0.05 -5.52
N ASN A 236 17.42 -1.26 -5.74
CA ASN A 236 17.86 -2.23 -4.74
C ASN A 236 19.12 -2.92 -5.25
N ILE A 237 20.09 -3.19 -4.38
CA ILE A 237 21.38 -3.80 -4.77
C ILE A 237 21.19 -5.20 -5.36
N SER A 238 20.15 -5.89 -4.91
CA SER A 238 19.73 -7.20 -5.39
C SER A 238 19.35 -7.22 -6.85
N ASP A 239 18.92 -6.06 -7.33
CA ASP A 239 18.49 -5.79 -8.69
C ASP A 239 19.65 -5.32 -9.58
N GLY A 240 20.86 -5.17 -9.03
CA GLY A 240 22.05 -4.66 -9.69
C GLY A 240 22.41 -3.24 -9.24
N ASN A 241 23.53 -2.74 -9.76
CA ASN A 241 23.96 -1.36 -9.53
C ASN A 241 23.11 -0.38 -10.35
N ILE A 242 23.06 0.86 -9.89
CA ILE A 242 22.56 1.99 -10.67
C ILE A 242 23.57 2.25 -11.80
N GLU A 243 23.11 2.10 -13.04
CA GLU A 243 23.92 2.32 -14.24
C GLU A 243 23.34 3.45 -15.09
N LEU A 244 24.14 4.49 -15.30
CA LEU A 244 23.78 5.67 -16.09
C LEU A 244 23.81 5.36 -17.58
N ASP A 245 22.76 5.76 -18.29
CA ASP A 245 22.70 5.81 -19.73
C ASP A 245 22.51 7.27 -20.17
N ILE A 246 23.61 7.91 -20.59
CA ILE A 246 23.60 9.32 -20.96
C ILE A 246 23.58 9.45 -22.47
N SER A 247 22.52 10.08 -22.99
CA SER A 247 22.40 10.43 -24.41
C SER A 247 22.72 11.91 -24.61
N ALA A 248 23.62 12.21 -25.54
CA ALA A 248 23.98 13.58 -25.89
C ALA A 248 23.08 14.08 -27.03
N GLN A 249 22.31 15.12 -26.76
CA GLN A 249 21.30 15.67 -27.65
C GLN A 249 21.50 17.18 -27.86
N VAL A 250 20.78 17.73 -28.83
CA VAL A 250 20.80 19.16 -29.15
C VAL A 250 19.39 19.70 -28.99
N THR A 251 19.26 20.79 -28.23
CA THR A 251 17.99 21.46 -27.97
C THR A 251 17.54 22.28 -29.19
N GLU A 252 16.30 22.76 -29.21
CA GLU A 252 15.77 23.61 -30.29
C GLU A 252 16.59 24.89 -30.56
N LYS A 253 17.34 25.38 -29.55
CA LYS A 253 18.21 26.55 -29.65
C LYS A 253 19.65 26.22 -30.06
N GLY A 254 19.94 24.96 -30.35
CA GLY A 254 21.30 24.50 -30.68
C GLY A 254 22.22 24.30 -29.47
N GLU A 255 21.71 24.40 -28.24
CA GLU A 255 22.51 24.14 -27.03
C GLU A 255 22.66 22.63 -26.79
N PRO A 256 23.87 22.12 -26.50
CA PRO A 256 24.07 20.74 -26.07
C PRO A 256 23.32 20.42 -24.79
N CYS A 257 22.63 19.28 -24.76
CA CYS A 257 21.91 18.77 -23.60
C CYS A 257 22.19 17.29 -23.38
N LEU A 258 22.45 16.89 -22.15
CA LEU A 258 22.65 15.52 -21.73
C LEU A 258 21.35 14.97 -21.15
N VAL A 259 20.76 13.96 -21.79
CA VAL A 259 19.59 13.26 -21.24
C VAL A 259 20.08 12.23 -20.23
N LEU A 260 19.65 12.39 -18.98
CA LEU A 260 19.94 11.48 -17.88
C LEU A 260 18.91 10.33 -17.93
N ASP A 261 19.33 9.16 -18.38
CA ASP A 261 18.53 7.94 -18.29
C ASP A 261 19.32 6.87 -17.51
N PHE A 262 18.66 5.75 -17.23
CA PHE A 262 19.23 4.62 -16.49
C PHE A 262 19.01 3.33 -17.25
N LEU A 263 20.04 2.46 -17.30
CA LEU A 263 19.86 1.14 -17.91
C LEU A 263 18.77 0.34 -17.19
N LYS A 264 18.73 0.47 -15.85
CA LYS A 264 17.64 -0.01 -15.00
C LYS A 264 16.94 1.18 -14.37
N ALA A 265 15.69 1.40 -14.78
CA ALA A 265 14.85 2.46 -14.21
C ALA A 265 14.54 2.18 -12.73
N PRO A 266 14.36 3.22 -11.90
CA PRO A 266 13.93 3.05 -10.51
C PRO A 266 12.52 2.46 -10.48
N THR A 267 12.25 1.60 -9.51
CA THR A 267 10.97 0.90 -9.35
C THR A 267 10.35 1.20 -7.99
N TYR A 268 9.04 1.00 -7.88
CA TYR A 268 8.37 0.89 -6.59
C TYR A 268 8.86 -0.35 -5.82
N ASP A 269 8.57 -0.40 -4.52
CA ASP A 269 8.94 -1.49 -3.61
C ASP A 269 10.46 -1.80 -3.63
N PHE A 270 11.28 -0.77 -3.86
CA PHE A 270 12.75 -0.88 -3.91
C PHE A 270 13.37 -1.13 -2.53
N ASP A 271 12.64 -0.81 -1.45
CA ASP A 271 13.02 -1.01 -0.05
C ASP A 271 12.75 -2.44 0.46
N ARG A 272 12.28 -3.34 -0.42
CA ARG A 272 12.03 -4.74 -0.06
C ARG A 272 13.28 -5.41 0.49
N TYR A 273 13.15 -5.96 1.69
CA TYR A 273 14.09 -6.93 2.25
C TYR A 273 13.72 -8.32 1.70
N PHE A 274 14.72 -9.08 1.26
CA PHE A 274 14.54 -10.50 0.97
C PHE A 274 14.24 -11.30 2.24
#